data_AF-A0A3C0IVS5-F1
#
_entry.id   AF-A0A3C0IVS5-F1
#
_cell.length_a   1.000
_cell.length_b   1.000
_cell.length_c   1.000
_cell.angle_alpha   90.00
_cell.angle_beta   90.00
_cell.angle_gamma   90.00
#
_symmetry.space_group_name_H-M   'P 1'
#
loop_
_entity.id
_entity.type
_entity.pdbx_description
1 polymer ?
#
loop_
_entity_poly.entity_id
_entity_poly.type
_entity_poly.pdbx_seq_one_letter_code
_entity_poly.pdbx_strand_id
1 'polypeptide(L)'
;KDEKSYEMPDLGHGLFTRYLTWGMTHPYNADRSEDGNISTDEAFWYAEHYVRQTTEGWVEPQTPQIYRGDPGFEWYLFTYEL
;
A
#
# COMPACT_ATOMS: atom_id res chain seq x y z
N LYS A 1 -9.04 2.40 17.40
CA LYS A 1 -9.40 3.83 17.24
C LYS A 1 -9.98 3.94 15.85
N ASP A 2 -11.13 4.59 15.69
CA ASP A 2 -11.72 4.78 14.37
C ASP A 2 -10.95 5.90 13.66
N GLU A 3 -10.44 5.62 12.47
CA GLU A 3 -9.77 6.59 11.60
C GLU A 3 -10.61 6.83 10.35
N LYS A 4 -10.52 8.03 9.78
CA LYS A 4 -11.16 8.33 8.49
C LYS A 4 -10.35 7.70 7.35
N SER A 5 -11.06 7.19 6.35
CA SER A 5 -10.46 6.84 5.07
C SER A 5 -10.68 7.98 4.09
N TYR A 6 -9.60 8.52 3.53
CA TYR A 6 -9.67 9.62 2.57
C TYR A 6 -9.73 9.12 1.13
N GLU A 7 -10.47 9.88 0.32
CA GLU A 7 -10.58 9.69 -1.14
C GLU A 7 -9.78 10.77 -1.87
N MET A 8 -9.24 10.45 -3.04
CA MET A 8 -8.68 11.39 -4.02
C MET A 8 -9.63 11.49 -5.21
N PRO A 9 -10.62 12.42 -5.20
CA PRO A 9 -11.67 12.46 -6.20
C PRO A 9 -11.13 12.66 -7.62
N ASP A 10 -10.10 13.50 -7.78
CA ASP A 10 -9.47 13.81 -9.07
C ASP A 10 -8.83 12.58 -9.74
N LEU A 11 -8.56 11.54 -8.96
CA LEU A 11 -7.93 10.31 -9.40
C LEU A 11 -8.89 9.10 -9.33
N GLY A 12 -10.13 9.31 -8.90
CA GLY A 12 -11.17 8.28 -8.84
C GLY A 12 -10.93 7.14 -7.84
N HIS A 13 -10.04 7.34 -6.86
CA HIS A 13 -9.62 6.28 -5.93
C HIS A 13 -9.48 6.76 -4.49
N GLY A 14 -9.69 5.85 -3.55
CA GLY A 14 -9.26 5.98 -2.16
C GLY A 14 -7.76 6.22 -2.10
N LEU A 15 -7.28 7.04 -1.15
CA LEU A 15 -5.87 7.39 -1.02
C LEU A 15 -4.97 6.14 -0.91
N PHE A 16 -5.41 5.18 -0.10
CA PHE A 16 -4.74 3.87 0.02
C PHE A 16 -4.74 3.10 -1.31
N THR A 17 -5.91 2.95 -1.94
CA THR A 17 -6.06 2.21 -3.21
C THR A 17 -5.19 2.83 -4.31
N ARG A 18 -5.10 4.16 -4.36
CA ARG A 18 -4.22 4.87 -5.29
C ARG A 18 -2.76 4.48 -5.11
N TYR A 19 -2.21 4.54 -3.91
CA TYR A 19 -0.81 4.20 -3.70
C TYR A 19 -0.54 2.70 -3.81
N LEU A 20 -1.49 1.85 -3.38
CA LEU A 20 -1.39 0.40 -3.54
C LEU A 20 -1.26 0.03 -5.03
N THR A 21 -2.15 0.54 -5.87
CA THR A 21 -2.12 0.29 -7.33
C THR A 21 -0.88 0.90 -7.98
N TRP A 22 -0.50 2.12 -7.60
CA TRP A 22 0.69 2.78 -8.15
C TRP A 22 1.99 2.03 -7.80
N GLY A 23 2.07 1.42 -6.61
CA GLY A 23 3.18 0.54 -6.21
C GLY A 23 3.37 -0.66 -7.14
N MET A 24 2.30 -1.17 -7.74
CA MET A 24 2.35 -2.30 -8.67
C MET A 24 2.65 -1.91 -10.11
N THR A 25 2.57 -0.63 -10.48
CA THR A 25 2.83 -0.20 -11.86
C THR A 25 4.31 -0.25 -12.19
N HIS A 26 4.64 -0.51 -13.46
CA HIS A 26 6.02 -0.49 -13.98
C HIS A 26 6.74 0.82 -13.58
N PRO A 27 7.97 0.75 -13.05
CA PRO A 27 8.87 -0.41 -12.96
C PRO A 27 8.74 -1.25 -11.67
N TYR A 28 7.53 -1.42 -11.13
CA TYR A 28 7.25 -2.13 -9.88
C TYR A 28 7.76 -1.37 -8.65
N ASN A 29 7.24 -0.14 -8.47
CA ASN A 29 7.73 0.78 -7.44
C ASN A 29 7.69 0.23 -6.00
N ALA A 30 6.84 -0.77 -5.72
CA ALA A 30 6.75 -1.43 -4.43
C ALA A 30 7.76 -2.57 -4.23
N ASP A 31 8.38 -3.10 -5.30
CA ASP A 31 9.45 -4.10 -5.22
C ASP A 31 10.69 -3.44 -4.61
N ARG A 32 10.79 -3.52 -3.28
CA ARG A 32 11.85 -2.88 -2.51
C ARG A 32 13.04 -3.82 -2.34
N SER A 33 12.78 -5.13 -2.34
CA SER A 33 13.83 -6.15 -2.30
C SER A 33 14.57 -6.28 -3.64
N GLU A 34 14.02 -5.74 -4.72
CA GLU A 34 14.53 -5.82 -6.10
C GLU A 34 14.63 -7.27 -6.58
N ASP A 35 13.76 -8.15 -6.08
CA ASP A 35 13.78 -9.58 -6.35
C ASP A 35 12.84 -10.00 -7.50
N GLY A 36 12.14 -9.04 -8.11
CA GLY A 36 11.20 -9.28 -9.20
C GLY A 36 9.85 -9.80 -8.71
N ASN A 37 9.56 -9.78 -7.42
CA ASN A 37 8.26 -10.07 -6.85
C ASN A 37 7.79 -8.91 -5.96
N ILE A 38 6.48 -8.81 -5.75
CA ILE A 38 5.91 -7.87 -4.78
C ILE A 38 5.14 -8.69 -3.75
N SER A 39 5.76 -8.86 -2.58
CA SER A 39 5.10 -9.46 -1.43
C SER A 39 3.94 -8.59 -0.92
N THR A 40 3.01 -9.18 -0.16
CA THR A 40 1.95 -8.36 0.48
C THR A 40 2.52 -7.29 1.42
N ASP A 41 3.68 -7.57 2.03
CA ASP A 41 4.35 -6.64 2.93
C ASP A 41 4.96 -5.46 2.17
N GLU A 42 5.57 -5.70 1.01
CA GLU A 42 6.08 -4.64 0.12
C GLU A 42 4.96 -3.77 -0.44
N ALA A 43 3.90 -4.40 -0.97
CA ALA A 43 2.74 -3.69 -1.49
C ALA A 43 2.08 -2.82 -0.41
N PHE A 44 1.88 -3.40 0.78
CA PHE A 44 1.28 -2.68 1.91
C PHE A 44 2.20 -1.58 2.41
N TRP A 45 3.49 -1.84 2.60
CA TRP A 45 4.46 -0.86 3.07
C TRP A 45 4.51 0.35 2.13
N TYR A 46 4.53 0.13 0.81
CA TYR A 46 4.52 1.20 -0.17
C TYR A 46 3.26 2.06 -0.02
N ALA A 47 2.08 1.43 0.03
CA ALA A 47 0.81 2.14 0.19
C ALA A 47 0.74 2.91 1.51
N GLU A 48 1.11 2.27 2.63
CA GLU A 48 1.11 2.88 3.97
C GLU A 48 2.05 4.09 4.02
N HIS A 49 3.27 3.95 3.50
CA HIS A 49 4.28 5.01 3.49
C HIS A 49 3.75 6.29 2.84
N TYR A 50 3.23 6.19 1.61
CA TYR A 50 2.77 7.36 0.88
C TYR A 50 1.44 7.93 1.40
N VAL A 51 0.54 7.09 1.93
CA VAL A 51 -0.66 7.58 2.64
C VAL A 51 -0.25 8.42 3.86
N ARG A 52 0.68 7.91 4.68
CA ARG A 52 1.16 8.61 5.88
C ARG A 52 1.87 9.90 5.53
N GLN A 53 2.71 9.89 4.51
CA GLN A 53 3.38 11.09 4.01
C GLN A 53 2.38 12.14 3.49
N THR A 54 1.37 11.71 2.72
CA THR A 54 0.39 12.62 2.12
C THR A 54 -0.51 13.28 3.16
N THR A 55 -0.87 12.52 4.19
CA THR A 55 -1.73 12.99 5.28
C THR A 55 -0.95 13.57 6.46
N GLU A 56 0.38 13.69 6.32
CA GLU A 56 1.24 14.29 7.33
C GLU A 56 0.82 15.75 7.58
N GLY A 57 0.59 16.09 8.85
CA GLY A 57 0.15 17.43 9.25
C GLY A 57 -1.34 17.72 9.03
N TRP A 58 -2.13 16.78 8.53
CA TRP A 58 -3.59 16.92 8.49
C TRP A 58 -4.17 16.84 9.91
N VAL A 59 -5.36 17.41 10.11
CA VAL A 59 -6.05 17.37 11.42
C VAL A 59 -6.28 15.92 11.88
N GLU A 60 -6.58 15.03 10.93
CA GLU A 60 -6.76 13.61 11.15
C GLU A 60 -5.91 12.84 10.12
N PRO A 61 -4.65 12.50 10.41
CA PRO A 61 -3.84 11.70 9.51
C PRO A 61 -4.42 10.28 9.37
N GLN A 62 -4.12 9.62 8.25
CA GLN A 62 -4.56 8.25 7.98
C GLN A 62 -3.37 7.29 8.13
N THR A 63 -3.58 6.21 8.90
CA THR A 63 -2.58 5.16 9.11
C THR A 63 -3.15 3.81 8.68
N PRO A 64 -2.99 3.40 7.41
CA PRO A 64 -3.46 2.10 6.93
C PRO A 64 -3.01 0.96 7.85
N GLN A 65 -3.84 -0.06 8.00
CA GLN A 65 -3.57 -1.23 8.82
C GLN A 65 -3.75 -2.49 7.98
N ILE A 66 -2.88 -3.49 8.18
CA ILE A 66 -3.01 -4.81 7.57
C ILE A 66 -3.34 -5.84 8.64
N TYR A 67 -4.42 -6.59 8.41
CA TYR A 67 -4.74 -7.78 9.19
C TYR A 67 -4.15 -9.00 8.48
N ARG A 68 -3.21 -9.70 9.13
CA ARG A 68 -2.47 -10.83 8.53
C ARG A 68 -3.05 -12.21 8.86
N GLY A 69 -4.19 -12.29 9.54
CA GLY A 69 -4.73 -13.57 10.01
C GLY A 69 -3.85 -14.23 11.08
N ASP A 70 -4.00 -15.55 11.22
CA ASP A 70 -3.22 -16.34 12.17
C ASP A 70 -1.75 -16.50 11.71
N PRO A 71 -0.77 -16.49 12.62
CA PRO A 71 0.65 -16.55 12.30
C PRO A 71 1.04 -17.87 11.59
N GLY A 72 1.91 -17.78 10.57
CA GLY A 72 2.53 -18.94 9.90
C GLY A 72 2.31 -19.03 8.38
N PHE A 73 1.60 -18.08 7.77
CA PHE A 73 1.37 -18.03 6.33
C PHE A 73 2.02 -16.79 5.70
N GLU A 74 2.82 -16.99 4.66
CA GLU A 74 3.28 -15.93 3.76
C GLU A 74 2.29 -15.82 2.59
N TRP A 75 1.88 -14.59 2.30
CA TRP A 75 0.95 -14.29 1.22
C TRP A 75 1.67 -13.46 0.18
N TYR A 76 1.63 -13.91 -1.08
CA TYR A 76 2.11 -13.16 -2.22
C TYR A 76 0.90 -12.67 -3.00
N LEU A 77 0.87 -11.37 -3.29
CA LEU A 77 -0.25 -10.78 -4.01
C LEU A 77 -0.08 -10.99 -5.53
N PHE A 78 1.16 -10.96 -6.02
CA PHE A 78 1.52 -11.17 -7.41
C PHE A 78 2.90 -11.83 -7.54
N THR A 79 3.02 -12.77 -8.47
CA THR A 79 4.29 -13.28 -8.99
C THR A 79 4.32 -12.96 -10.48
N TYR A 80 5.40 -12.37 -10.99
CA TYR A 80 5.53 -12.10 -12.43
C TYR A 80 6.81 -12.73 -12.97
N GLU A 81 6.70 -13.35 -14.15
CA GLU A 81 7.83 -13.96 -14.84
C GLU A 81 8.49 -12.93 -15.75
N LEU A 82 9.84 -12.90 -15.74
CA LEU A 82 10.70 -12.04 -16.57
C LEU A 82 10.79 -12.53 -18.02
#